data_AF-A0AAV3ZCV0-F1
#
_entry.id   AF-A0AAV3ZCV0-F1
#
_cell.length_a   1.000
_cell.length_b   1.000
_cell.length_c   1.000
_cell.angle_alpha   90.00
_cell.angle_beta   90.00
_cell.angle_gamma   90.00
#
_symmetry.space_group_name_H-M   'P 1'
#
loop_
_entity.id
_entity.type
_entity.pdbx_description
1 polymer ?
#
loop_
_entity_poly.entity_id
_entity_poly.type
_entity_poly.pdbx_seq_one_letter_code
_entity_poly.pdbx_strand_id
1 'polypeptide(L)'
;MGSKYESHVVTAATSVKVVLKNFGTVIKTNMEEPPGAFVDIQREERHKKCLGCYTMLTSIKSMIQSSHTSATPKLANIFREIMLLMTSIE
;
A
#
# COMPACT_ATOMS: atom_id res chain seq x y z
N MET A 1 7.88 1.16 -9.10
CA MET A 1 7.63 0.04 -10.03
C MET A 1 8.26 0.21 -11.43
N GLY A 2 8.79 1.39 -11.82
CA GLY A 2 9.29 1.63 -13.20
C GLY A 2 10.78 1.36 -13.43
N SER A 3 11.42 0.44 -12.69
CA SER A 3 12.84 0.12 -12.94
C SER A 3 12.98 -0.75 -14.18
N LYS A 4 14.06 -0.55 -14.96
CA LYS A 4 14.40 -1.41 -16.11
C LYS A 4 14.83 -2.83 -15.71
N TYR A 5 15.19 -3.04 -14.44
CA TYR A 5 15.63 -4.34 -13.92
C TYR A 5 14.48 -5.03 -13.20
N GLU A 6 14.10 -6.21 -13.68
CA GLU A 6 13.01 -7.00 -13.09
C GLU A 6 13.27 -7.32 -11.60
N SER A 7 14.52 -7.60 -11.22
CA SER A 7 14.90 -7.87 -9.83
C SER A 7 14.52 -6.71 -8.89
N HIS A 8 14.67 -5.46 -9.32
CA HIS A 8 14.26 -4.29 -8.56
C HIS A 8 12.74 -4.20 -8.44
N VAL A 9 12.01 -4.47 -9.53
CA VAL A 9 10.54 -4.44 -9.54
C VAL A 9 9.98 -5.54 -8.64
N VAL A 10 10.52 -6.75 -8.72
CA VAL A 10 10.15 -7.87 -7.83
C VAL A 10 10.44 -7.55 -6.38
N THR A 11 11.61 -6.97 -6.07
CA THR A 11 11.96 -6.57 -4.70
C THR A 11 11.00 -5.50 -4.19
N ALA A 12 10.74 -4.45 -4.97
CA ALA A 12 9.81 -3.39 -4.60
C ALA A 12 8.38 -3.94 -4.38
N ALA A 13 7.89 -4.79 -5.28
CA ALA A 13 6.57 -5.42 -5.15
C ALA A 13 6.49 -6.31 -3.90
N THR A 14 7.53 -7.08 -3.62
CA THR A 14 7.60 -7.93 -2.42
C THR A 14 7.59 -7.08 -1.16
N SER A 15 8.33 -5.96 -1.12
CA SER A 15 8.31 -5.03 0.00
C SER A 15 6.92 -4.41 0.22
N VAL A 16 6.24 -3.99 -0.85
CA VAL A 16 4.86 -3.49 -0.77
C VAL A 16 3.92 -4.55 -0.19
N LYS A 17 4.07 -5.82 -0.61
CA LYS A 17 3.29 -6.93 -0.05
C LYS A 17 3.53 -7.08 1.46
N VAL A 18 4.78 -6.99 1.91
CA VAL A 18 5.12 -7.04 3.35
C VAL A 18 4.48 -5.87 4.09
N VAL A 19 4.54 -4.66 3.56
CA VAL A 19 3.90 -3.48 4.17
C VAL A 19 2.40 -3.71 4.34
N LEU A 20 1.70 -4.14 3.29
CA LEU A 20 0.25 -4.39 3.36
C LEU A 20 -0.12 -5.48 4.36
N LYS A 21 0.63 -6.60 4.39
CA LYS A 21 0.36 -7.70 5.33
C LYS A 21 0.52 -7.31 6.79
N ASN A 22 1.48 -6.44 7.11
CA ASN A 22 1.79 -6.09 8.50
C ASN A 22 1.09 -4.82 8.97
N PHE A 23 0.92 -3.85 8.08
CA PHE A 23 0.40 -2.52 8.43
C PHE A 23 -0.97 -2.23 7.84
N GLY A 24 -1.54 -3.08 6.98
CA GLY A 24 -2.81 -2.81 6.30
C GLY A 24 -3.94 -2.50 7.28
N THR A 25 -4.18 -3.38 8.25
CA THR A 25 -5.19 -3.17 9.30
C THR A 25 -4.93 -1.90 10.12
N VAL A 26 -3.66 -1.63 10.46
CA VAL A 26 -3.27 -0.43 11.23
C VAL A 26 -3.55 0.84 10.41
N ILE A 27 -3.22 0.85 9.12
CA ILE A 27 -3.48 1.98 8.23
C ILE A 27 -4.99 2.25 8.16
N LYS A 28 -5.81 1.22 7.90
CA LYS A 28 -7.27 1.36 7.80
C LYS A 28 -7.89 1.88 9.10
N THR A 29 -7.63 1.21 10.21
CA THR A 29 -8.22 1.55 11.52
C THR A 29 -7.89 2.98 11.96
N ASN A 30 -6.67 3.46 11.72
CA ASN A 30 -6.27 4.83 12.09
C ASN A 30 -6.80 5.89 11.14
N MET A 31 -7.16 5.54 9.89
CA MET A 31 -7.86 6.46 8.99
C MET A 31 -9.35 6.58 9.33
N GLU A 32 -9.99 5.49 9.76
CA GLU A 32 -11.41 5.47 10.14
C GLU A 32 -11.65 5.93 11.58
N GLU A 33 -10.59 6.07 12.37
CA GLU A 33 -10.67 6.49 13.77
C GLU A 33 -11.31 7.90 13.86
N PRO A 34 -12.45 8.05 14.58
CA PRO A 34 -13.16 9.33 14.64
C PRO A 34 -12.32 10.42 15.34
N PRO A 35 -12.62 11.72 15.17
CA PRO A 35 -11.95 12.76 15.93
C PRO A 35 -12.15 12.58 17.43
N GLY A 36 -11.07 12.71 18.21
CA GLY A 36 -11.16 12.72 19.68
C GLY A 36 -11.81 14.01 20.19
N ALA A 37 -12.51 13.94 21.32
CA ALA A 37 -13.08 15.11 21.98
C ALA A 37 -12.02 16.03 22.64
N PHE A 38 -10.79 15.55 22.78
CA PHE A 38 -9.66 16.26 23.38
C PHE A 38 -8.51 16.37 22.38
N VAL A 39 -7.63 17.36 22.62
CA VAL A 39 -6.41 17.56 21.82
C VAL A 39 -5.43 16.41 22.09
N ASP A 40 -5.36 15.46 21.17
CA ASP A 40 -4.39 14.35 21.17
C ASP A 40 -3.52 14.46 19.91
N ILE A 41 -2.36 15.10 20.07
CA ILE A 41 -1.41 15.36 18.97
C ILE A 41 -0.89 14.04 18.39
N GLN A 42 -0.64 13.02 19.21
CA GLN A 42 -0.09 11.75 18.74
C GLN A 42 -1.07 11.00 17.86
N ARG A 43 -2.35 11.03 18.23
CA ARG A 43 -3.44 10.48 17.40
C ARG A 43 -3.54 11.20 16.07
N GLU A 44 -3.50 12.53 16.07
CA GLU A 44 -3.56 13.32 14.83
C GLU A 44 -2.36 13.04 13.90
N GLU A 45 -1.15 12.96 14.47
CA GLU A 45 0.04 12.57 13.72
C GLU A 45 -0.07 11.16 13.12
N ARG A 46 -0.60 10.20 13.88
CA ARG A 46 -0.80 8.83 13.43
C ARG A 46 -1.81 8.74 12.30
N HIS A 47 -2.95 9.44 12.43
CA HIS A 47 -3.95 9.55 11.38
C HIS A 47 -3.33 10.14 10.10
N LYS A 48 -2.63 11.27 10.22
CA LYS A 48 -1.96 11.93 9.09
C LYS A 48 -0.93 11.03 8.40
N LYS A 49 -0.14 10.28 9.18
CA LYS A 49 0.83 9.29 8.64
C LYS A 49 0.11 8.16 7.90
N CYS A 50 -0.97 7.61 8.44
CA CYS A 50 -1.74 6.54 7.81
C CYS A 50 -2.40 7.00 6.51
N LEU A 51 -2.95 8.22 6.48
CA LEU A 51 -3.48 8.82 5.26
C LEU A 51 -2.39 9.03 4.18
N GLY A 52 -1.19 9.45 4.60
CA GLY A 52 -0.03 9.54 3.70
C GLY A 52 0.37 8.18 3.13
N CYS A 53 0.40 7.13 3.97
CA CYS A 53 0.64 5.76 3.53
C CYS A 53 -0.42 5.29 2.53
N TYR A 54 -1.70 5.50 2.81
CA TYR A 54 -2.79 5.14 1.91
C TYR A 54 -2.70 5.85 0.55
N THR A 55 -2.35 7.15 0.56
CA THR A 55 -2.13 7.92 -0.68
C THR A 55 -1.01 7.32 -1.52
N MET A 56 0.13 6.98 -0.91
CA MET A 56 1.24 6.33 -1.60
C MET A 56 0.87 4.93 -2.11
N LEU A 57 0.16 4.13 -1.31
CA LEU A 57 -0.31 2.80 -1.68
C LEU A 57 -1.29 2.85 -2.85
N THR A 58 -2.18 3.83 -2.89
CA THR A 58 -3.09 4.08 -4.02
C THR A 58 -2.31 4.45 -5.28
N SER A 59 -1.29 5.29 -5.18
CA SER A 59 -0.40 5.58 -6.32
C SER A 59 0.28 4.32 -6.85
N ILE A 60 0.79 3.46 -5.95
CA ILE A 60 1.39 2.17 -6.33
C ILE A 60 0.36 1.25 -7.00
N LYS A 61 -0.88 1.21 -6.51
CA LYS A 61 -1.99 0.47 -7.13
C LYS A 61 -2.19 0.90 -8.59
N SER A 62 -2.25 2.21 -8.84
CA SER A 62 -2.35 2.74 -10.20
C SER A 62 -1.15 2.35 -11.07
N MET A 63 0.08 2.41 -10.54
CA MET A 63 1.27 1.97 -11.27
C MET A 63 1.21 0.48 -11.65
N ILE A 64 0.74 -0.38 -10.75
CA ILE A 64 0.57 -1.82 -11.00
C ILE A 64 -0.46 -2.04 -12.12
N GLN A 65 -1.60 -1.35 -12.07
CA GLN A 65 -2.64 -1.44 -13.09
C GLN A 65 -2.12 -1.03 -14.48
N SER A 66 -1.34 0.06 -14.56
CA SER A 66 -0.71 0.49 -15.81
C SER A 66 0.38 -0.47 -16.32
N SER A 67 0.95 -1.31 -15.45
CA SER A 67 2.06 -2.21 -15.79
C SER A 67 1.62 -3.63 -16.12
N HIS A 68 0.32 -3.93 -16.08
CA HIS A 68 -0.20 -5.31 -16.16
C HIS A 68 0.13 -6.01 -17.51
N THR A 69 0.18 -5.26 -18.61
CA THR A 69 0.44 -5.81 -19.96
C THR A 69 1.89 -6.24 -20.18
N SER A 70 2.83 -5.79 -19.35
CA SER A 70 4.28 -6.03 -19.53
C SER A 70 4.90 -6.88 -18.43
N ALA A 71 4.08 -7.42 -17.51
CA ALA A 71 4.56 -8.19 -16.38
C ALA A 71 4.85 -9.65 -16.76
N THR A 72 5.98 -10.17 -16.28
CA THR A 72 6.27 -11.60 -16.32
C THR A 72 5.27 -12.39 -15.45
N PRO A 73 5.07 -13.70 -15.68
CA PRO A 73 4.12 -14.49 -14.89
C PRO A 73 4.37 -14.43 -13.38
N LYS A 74 5.65 -14.46 -12.98
CA LYS A 74 6.07 -14.33 -11.57
C LYS A 74 5.64 -12.99 -10.98
N LEU A 75 5.93 -11.89 -11.68
CA LEU A 75 5.58 -10.55 -11.23
C LEU A 75 4.05 -10.34 -11.21
N ALA A 76 3.34 -10.88 -12.20
CA ALA A 76 1.89 -10.83 -12.28
C ALA A 76 1.21 -11.50 -11.07
N ASN A 77 1.75 -12.62 -10.58
CA ASN A 77 1.26 -13.26 -9.35
C ASN A 77 1.45 -12.36 -8.12
N ILE A 78 2.63 -11.75 -7.97
CA ILE A 78 2.89 -10.81 -6.86
C ILE A 78 1.94 -9.62 -6.93
N PHE A 79 1.71 -9.07 -8.13
CA PHE A 79 0.78 -7.97 -8.34
C PHE A 79 -0.66 -8.36 -7.99
N ARG A 80 -1.13 -9.56 -8.36
CA ARG A 80 -2.45 -10.05 -7.92
C ARG A 80 -2.57 -10.13 -6.41
N GLU A 81 -1.56 -10.68 -5.73
CA GLU A 81 -1.55 -10.72 -4.26
C GLU A 81 -1.60 -9.32 -3.64
N ILE A 82 -0.85 -8.36 -4.19
CA ILE A 82 -0.89 -6.97 -3.74
C ILE A 82 -2.29 -6.38 -3.94
N MET A 83 -2.90 -6.58 -5.11
CA MET A 83 -4.25 -6.05 -5.40
C MET A 83 -5.30 -6.63 -4.45
N LEU A 84 -5.21 -7.91 -4.10
CA LEU A 84 -6.08 -8.54 -3.10
C LEU A 84 -5.84 -7.98 -1.69
N LEU A 85 -4.60 -7.70 -1.32
CA LEU A 85 -4.31 -7.08 -0.02
C LEU A 85 -4.78 -5.62 0.04
N MET A 86 -4.74 -4.90 -1.09
CA MET A 86 -5.23 -3.51 -1.15
C MET A 86 -6.73 -3.41 -0.84
N THR A 87 -7.55 -4.41 -1.20
CA THR A 87 -8.99 -4.37 -0.86
C THR A 87 -9.26 -4.43 0.65
N SER A 88 -8.27 -4.87 1.45
CA SER A 88 -8.41 -4.91 2.92
C SER A 88 -8.20 -3.55 3.59
N ILE A 89 -7.63 -2.58 2.87
CA ILE A 89 -7.37 -1.22 3.37
C ILE A 89 -8.28 -0.16 2.75
N GLU A 90 -9.11 -0.56 1.79
CA GLU A 90 -10.18 0.24 1.17
C GLU A 90 -11.45 0.25 2.04
#